data_AF-A0A954WC79-F1
#
_entry.id   AF-A0A954WC79-F1
#
_cell.length_a   1.000
_cell.length_b   1.000
_cell.length_c   1.000
_cell.angle_alpha   90.00
_cell.angle_beta   90.00
_cell.angle_gamma   90.00
#
_symmetry.space_group_name_H-M   'P 1'
#
loop_
_entity.id
_entity.type
_entity.pdbx_description
1 polymer ?
#
loop_
_entity_poly.entity_id
_entity_poly.type
_entity_poly.pdbx_seq_one_letter_code
_entity_poly.pdbx_strand_id
1 'polypeptide(L)'
;MNLTPEEKLVGRDNYYEAVGVTRRDFMKSVVAAGAVSGAGLGAAYFSYGKVTDPVRVGVIGTGDEGSVLIGAINPEYMQVVAISDIRPSSIHRAFHGDWGGGDPYFTHRIRPGLMQKYDWKTETEARKNVKVYDSNNGGWAELIKDPAVEAIVIATPLHLHHPIAIAAMKAGKHVMS
;
A
#
# COMPACT_ATOMS: atom_id res chain seq x y z
N MET A 1 48.11 32.88 1.00
CA MET A 1 48.74 31.98 0.01
C MET A 1 47.77 31.87 -1.15
N ASN A 2 48.08 32.43 -2.31
CA ASN A 2 47.19 32.45 -3.46
C ASN A 2 47.64 31.37 -4.45
N LEU A 3 46.83 30.33 -4.62
CA LEU A 3 47.10 29.26 -5.60
C LEU A 3 47.09 29.83 -7.02
N THR A 4 48.01 29.34 -7.86
CA THR A 4 48.06 29.67 -9.28
C THR A 4 46.86 29.07 -10.03
N PRO A 5 46.53 29.59 -11.23
CA PRO A 5 45.48 28.99 -12.07
C PRO A 5 45.72 27.50 -12.36
N GLU A 6 46.97 27.10 -12.63
CA GLU A 6 47.32 25.68 -12.86
C GLU A 6 47.10 24.82 -11.61
N GLU A 7 47.52 25.28 -10.43
CA GLU A 7 47.35 24.52 -9.18
C GLU A 7 45.87 24.31 -8.82
N LYS A 8 45.03 25.30 -9.10
CA LYS A 8 43.57 25.18 -8.94
C LYS A 8 42.97 24.15 -9.90
N LEU A 9 43.49 24.08 -11.13
CA LEU A 9 43.08 23.11 -12.14
C LEU A 9 43.47 21.69 -11.72
N VAL A 10 44.73 21.47 -11.35
CA VAL A 10 45.23 20.16 -10.89
C VAL A 10 44.47 19.69 -9.65
N GLY A 11 44.25 20.56 -8.67
CA GLY A 11 43.49 20.21 -7.47
C GLY A 11 42.03 19.83 -7.77
N ARG A 12 41.40 20.52 -8.72
CA ARG A 12 40.03 20.22 -9.17
C ARG A 12 39.97 18.88 -9.91
N ASP A 13 40.91 18.63 -10.79
CA ASP A 13 40.92 17.42 -11.62
C ASP A 13 41.25 16.19 -10.77
N ASN A 14 42.20 16.28 -9.82
CA ASN A 14 42.48 15.25 -8.82
C ASN A 14 41.25 14.96 -7.93
N TYR A 15 40.52 16.00 -7.52
CA TYR A 15 39.29 15.82 -6.75
C TYR A 15 38.24 15.05 -7.54
N TYR A 16 38.04 15.38 -8.82
CA TYR A 16 37.06 14.72 -9.67
C TYR A 16 37.45 13.29 -10.05
N GLU A 17 38.74 13.01 -10.21
CA GLU A 17 39.26 11.66 -10.37
C GLU A 17 39.01 10.81 -9.11
N ALA A 18 39.22 11.39 -7.92
CA ALA A 18 39.02 10.69 -6.65
C ALA A 18 37.55 10.37 -6.34
N VAL A 19 36.60 11.27 -6.68
CA VAL A 19 35.16 11.03 -6.43
C VAL A 19 34.48 10.20 -7.53
N GLY A 20 35.16 9.96 -8.66
CA GLY A 20 34.76 9.07 -9.76
C GLY A 20 33.56 9.54 -10.59
N VAL A 21 32.53 10.12 -9.98
CA VAL A 21 31.34 10.65 -10.66
C VAL A 21 30.97 12.00 -10.06
N THR A 22 30.82 13.02 -10.90
CA THR A 22 30.35 14.32 -10.42
C THR A 22 28.82 14.38 -10.37
N ARG A 23 28.26 15.29 -9.56
CA ARG A 23 26.81 15.57 -9.58
C ARG A 23 26.30 15.90 -10.98
N ARG A 24 27.10 16.62 -11.79
CA ARG A 24 26.74 16.98 -13.16
C ARG A 24 26.74 15.76 -14.08
N ASP A 25 27.68 14.84 -13.91
CA ASP A 25 27.75 13.62 -14.71
C ASP A 25 26.62 12.66 -14.34
N PHE A 26 26.27 12.57 -13.06
CA PHE A 26 25.06 11.87 -12.59
C PHE A 26 23.79 12.47 -13.21
N MET A 27 23.65 13.80 -13.20
CA MET A 27 22.49 14.45 -13.83
C MET A 27 22.42 14.18 -15.33
N LYS A 28 23.56 14.20 -16.03
CA LYS A 28 23.63 13.87 -17.46
C LYS A 28 23.31 12.40 -17.73
N SER A 29 23.80 11.47 -16.90
CA SER A 29 23.53 10.04 -17.06
C SER A 29 22.05 9.73 -16.80
N VAL A 30 21.44 10.35 -15.80
CA VAL A 30 19.99 10.22 -15.51
C VAL A 30 19.14 10.75 -16.67
N VAL A 31 19.51 11.90 -17.26
CA VAL A 31 18.84 12.44 -18.45
C VAL A 31 19.01 11.51 -19.65
N ALA A 32 20.24 11.03 -19.91
CA ALA A 32 20.53 10.15 -21.02
C ALA A 32 19.85 8.77 -20.90
N ALA A 33 19.66 8.26 -19.68
CA ALA A 33 18.98 6.99 -19.40
C ALA A 33 17.45 7.08 -19.52
N GLY A 34 16.87 8.24 -19.84
CA GLY A 34 15.42 8.39 -20.00
C GLY A 34 14.62 8.37 -18.69
N ALA A 35 15.29 8.38 -17.53
CA ALA A 35 14.66 8.30 -16.20
C ALA A 35 13.93 9.59 -15.76
N VAL A 36 13.80 10.58 -16.65
CA VAL A 36 13.10 11.86 -16.39
C VAL A 36 11.58 11.74 -16.52
N SER A 37 11.05 10.55 -16.86
CA SER A 37 9.60 10.31 -16.85
C SER A 37 9.08 10.12 -15.41
N GLY A 38 8.93 11.22 -14.67
CA GLY A 38 8.06 11.33 -13.50
C GLY A 38 8.58 10.83 -12.15
N ALA A 39 9.61 9.98 -12.08
CA ALA A 39 10.05 9.37 -10.82
C ALA A 39 10.93 10.29 -9.94
N GLY A 40 11.49 11.36 -10.51
CA GLY A 40 12.40 12.28 -9.80
C GLY A 40 13.77 11.65 -9.49
N LEU A 41 14.75 12.50 -9.16
CA LEU A 41 16.14 12.08 -8.97
C LEU A 41 16.32 11.08 -7.81
N GLY A 42 15.49 11.19 -6.77
CA GLY A 42 15.52 10.28 -5.63
C GLY A 42 15.13 8.85 -6.01
N ALA A 43 14.10 8.68 -6.84
CA ALA A 43 13.71 7.35 -7.30
C ALA A 43 14.79 6.72 -8.19
N ALA A 44 15.43 7.51 -9.07
CA ALA A 44 16.55 7.03 -9.86
C ALA A 44 17.75 6.60 -8.98
N TYR A 45 18.06 7.36 -7.93
CA TYR A 45 19.16 7.05 -7.01
C TYR A 45 18.91 5.78 -6.19
N PHE A 46 17.71 5.64 -5.60
CA PHE A 46 17.35 4.47 -4.79
C PHE A 46 16.80 3.30 -5.61
N SER A 47 16.80 3.41 -6.95
CA SER A 47 16.21 2.42 -7.87
C SER A 47 14.74 2.12 -7.56
N TYR A 48 13.98 3.12 -7.10
CA TYR A 48 12.53 2.99 -6.93
C TYR A 48 11.85 3.02 -8.30
N GLY A 49 11.15 1.93 -8.63
CA GLY A 49 10.27 1.83 -9.79
C GLY A 49 8.81 1.97 -9.40
N LYS A 50 7.93 1.93 -10.41
CA LYS A 50 6.50 1.70 -10.18
C LYS A 50 6.34 0.32 -9.54
N VAL A 51 5.51 0.21 -8.50
CA VAL A 51 5.12 -1.10 -7.95
C VAL A 51 4.33 -1.85 -9.01
N THR A 52 4.81 -3.04 -9.37
CA THR A 52 4.18 -3.91 -10.38
C THR A 52 3.41 -5.08 -9.76
N ASP A 53 3.68 -5.40 -8.49
CA ASP A 53 2.99 -6.42 -7.72
C ASP A 53 2.49 -5.80 -6.40
N PRO A 54 1.24 -5.29 -6.37
CA PRO A 54 0.65 -4.71 -5.17
C PRO A 54 0.55 -5.74 -4.03
N VAL A 55 0.83 -5.31 -2.80
CA VAL A 55 0.78 -6.19 -1.62
C VAL A 55 -0.65 -6.70 -1.43
N ARG A 56 -0.82 -8.01 -1.31
CA ARG A 56 -2.11 -8.65 -1.12
C ARG A 56 -2.51 -8.60 0.34
N VAL A 57 -3.59 -7.88 0.65
CA VAL A 57 -4.01 -7.59 2.02
C VAL A 57 -5.33 -8.22 2.39
N GLY A 58 -5.41 -8.65 3.64
CA GLY A 58 -6.64 -9.06 4.31
C GLY A 58 -7.12 -7.98 5.28
N VAL A 59 -8.39 -7.59 5.22
CA VAL A 59 -8.98 -6.62 6.16
C VAL A 59 -9.85 -7.34 7.18
N ILE A 60 -9.47 -7.28 8.46
CA ILE A 60 -10.22 -7.88 9.58
C ILE A 60 -10.98 -6.78 10.32
N GLY A 61 -12.30 -6.87 10.31
CA GLY A 61 -13.23 -5.83 10.75
C GLY A 61 -13.54 -4.88 9.60
N THR A 62 -14.72 -5.02 9.01
CA THR A 62 -15.21 -4.16 7.91
C THR A 62 -16.39 -3.30 8.35
N GLY A 63 -16.34 -2.86 9.60
CA GLY A 63 -17.22 -1.81 10.14
C GLY A 63 -16.75 -0.42 9.71
N ASP A 64 -17.04 0.59 10.53
CA ASP A 64 -16.84 2.00 10.19
C ASP A 64 -15.38 2.33 9.84
N GLU A 65 -14.44 2.05 10.76
CA GLU A 65 -13.01 2.25 10.52
C GLU A 65 -12.50 1.38 9.38
N GLY A 66 -12.90 0.11 9.32
CA GLY A 66 -12.51 -0.80 8.23
C GLY A 66 -12.92 -0.27 6.85
N SER A 67 -14.12 0.29 6.72
CA SER A 67 -14.58 0.91 5.48
C SER A 67 -13.81 2.18 5.12
N VAL A 68 -13.38 2.98 6.11
CA VAL A 68 -12.50 4.14 5.89
C VAL A 68 -11.14 3.68 5.37
N LEU A 69 -10.56 2.65 5.98
CA LEU A 69 -9.26 2.10 5.57
C LEU A 69 -9.32 1.48 4.17
N ILE A 70 -10.39 0.76 3.83
CA ILE A 70 -10.65 0.28 2.46
C ILE A 70 -10.71 1.47 1.48
N GLY A 71 -11.37 2.56 1.86
CA GLY A 71 -11.42 3.78 1.06
C GLY A 71 -10.05 4.45 0.88
N ALA A 72 -9.18 4.39 1.89
CA ALA A 72 -7.85 5.00 1.88
C ALA A 72 -6.77 4.18 1.14
N ILE A 73 -7.01 2.89 0.88
CA ILE A 73 -6.07 2.02 0.14
C ILE A 73 -5.72 2.64 -1.22
N ASN A 74 -4.47 2.56 -1.67
CA ASN A 74 -4.13 2.85 -3.05
C ASN A 74 -4.00 1.53 -3.83
N PRO A 75 -4.87 1.24 -4.81
CA PRO A 75 -4.81 0.00 -5.61
C PRO A 75 -3.49 -0.21 -6.35
N GLU A 76 -2.71 0.85 -6.60
CA GLU A 76 -1.38 0.73 -7.21
C GLU A 76 -0.35 0.06 -6.28
N TYR A 77 -0.61 0.02 -4.97
CA TYR A 77 0.32 -0.48 -3.96
C TYR A 77 -0.26 -1.61 -3.10
N MET A 78 -1.58 -1.68 -2.93
CA MET A 78 -2.25 -2.68 -2.10
C MET A 78 -3.52 -3.22 -2.77
N GLN A 79 -3.63 -4.54 -2.83
CA GLN A 79 -4.81 -5.25 -3.32
C GLN A 79 -5.52 -5.96 -2.16
N VAL A 80 -6.77 -5.60 -1.86
CA VAL A 80 -7.59 -6.37 -0.93
C VAL A 80 -7.96 -7.69 -1.60
N VAL A 81 -7.52 -8.81 -1.02
CA VAL A 81 -7.80 -10.17 -1.50
C VAL A 81 -8.68 -10.96 -0.53
N ALA A 82 -8.80 -10.48 0.71
CA ALA A 82 -9.65 -11.09 1.71
C ALA A 82 -10.26 -10.05 2.65
N ILE A 83 -11.47 -10.33 3.14
CA ILE A 83 -12.09 -9.58 4.24
C ILE A 83 -12.63 -10.53 5.29
N SER A 84 -12.67 -10.09 6.55
CA SER A 84 -13.37 -10.79 7.61
C SER A 84 -14.20 -9.87 8.48
N ASP A 85 -15.47 -10.23 8.67
CA ASP A 85 -16.33 -9.63 9.67
C ASP A 85 -17.40 -10.65 10.07
N ILE A 86 -17.91 -10.56 11.30
CA ILE A 86 -18.97 -11.45 11.79
C ILE A 86 -20.36 -10.94 11.41
N ARG A 87 -20.49 -9.65 11.05
CA ARG A 87 -21.77 -9.03 10.72
C ARG A 87 -21.99 -9.03 9.21
N PRO A 88 -23.08 -9.64 8.71
CA PRO A 88 -23.43 -9.58 7.29
C PRO A 88 -23.56 -8.15 6.75
N SER A 89 -24.04 -7.21 7.57
CA SER A 89 -24.15 -5.79 7.18
C SER A 89 -22.79 -5.11 6.98
N SER A 90 -21.78 -5.45 7.79
CA SER A 90 -20.41 -4.97 7.62
C SER A 90 -19.76 -5.56 6.36
N ILE A 91 -20.01 -6.82 6.06
CA ILE A 91 -19.55 -7.45 4.80
C ILE A 91 -20.20 -6.76 3.60
N HIS A 92 -21.51 -6.51 3.65
CA HIS A 92 -22.22 -5.79 2.61
C HIS A 92 -21.63 -4.39 2.38
N ARG A 93 -21.43 -3.60 3.44
CA ARG A 93 -20.79 -2.27 3.36
C ARG A 93 -19.36 -2.33 2.81
N ALA A 94 -18.61 -3.40 3.11
CA ALA A 94 -17.29 -3.60 2.54
C ALA A 94 -17.32 -3.66 1.01
N PHE A 95 -18.32 -4.33 0.42
CA PHE A 95 -18.45 -4.41 -1.04
C PHE A 95 -19.09 -3.16 -1.66
N HIS A 96 -20.19 -2.69 -1.09
CA HIS A 96 -21.10 -1.69 -1.70
C HIS A 96 -20.87 -0.26 -1.23
N GLY A 97 -20.01 -0.08 -0.24
CA GLY A 97 -19.80 1.21 0.41
C GLY A 97 -20.85 1.52 1.46
N ASP A 98 -20.65 2.65 2.12
CA ASP A 98 -21.49 3.13 3.21
C ASP A 98 -22.22 4.42 2.82
N TRP A 99 -23.51 4.48 3.15
CA TRP A 99 -24.40 5.61 2.88
C TRP A 99 -25.02 6.16 4.17
N GLY A 100 -24.63 5.64 5.33
CA GLY A 100 -25.13 6.10 6.62
C GLY A 100 -24.57 7.47 7.02
N GLY A 101 -25.16 8.07 8.05
CA GLY A 101 -24.68 9.34 8.63
C GLY A 101 -25.45 10.58 8.13
N GLY A 102 -24.91 11.76 8.44
CA GLY A 102 -25.55 13.05 8.15
C GLY A 102 -25.49 13.44 6.67
N ASP A 103 -24.32 13.31 6.04
CA ASP A 103 -24.13 13.52 4.59
C ASP A 103 -23.78 12.17 3.92
N PRO A 104 -24.73 11.57 3.17
CA PRO A 104 -24.52 10.28 2.53
C PRO A 104 -23.52 10.34 1.37
N TYR A 105 -23.39 11.46 0.67
CA TYR A 105 -22.43 11.61 -0.43
C TYR A 105 -21.00 11.75 0.10
N PHE A 106 -20.83 12.52 1.17
CA PHE A 106 -19.55 12.62 1.85
C PHE A 106 -19.11 11.28 2.42
N THR A 107 -20.03 10.55 3.07
CA THR A 107 -19.75 9.24 3.65
C THR A 107 -19.36 8.23 2.58
N HIS A 108 -20.13 8.14 1.50
CA HIS A 108 -19.85 7.21 0.41
C HIS A 108 -18.50 7.50 -0.26
N ARG A 109 -18.12 8.77 -0.39
CA ARG A 109 -16.80 9.15 -0.93
C ARG A 109 -15.63 8.61 -0.09
N ILE A 110 -15.77 8.59 1.24
CA ILE A 110 -14.73 8.10 2.16
C ILE A 110 -14.79 6.58 2.32
N ARG A 111 -16.00 6.02 2.24
CA ARG A 111 -16.29 4.60 2.41
C ARG A 111 -16.94 4.05 1.13
N PRO A 112 -16.21 4.05 -0.01
CA PRO A 112 -16.77 3.74 -1.33
C PRO A 112 -17.12 2.26 -1.52
N GLY A 113 -16.55 1.39 -0.68
CA GLY A 113 -16.62 -0.05 -0.86
C GLY A 113 -15.67 -0.56 -1.94
N LEU A 114 -15.42 -1.86 -1.90
CA LEU A 114 -14.46 -2.55 -2.76
C LEU A 114 -14.85 -2.50 -4.24
N MET A 115 -16.14 -2.56 -4.54
CA MET A 115 -16.61 -2.51 -5.93
C MET A 115 -16.26 -1.19 -6.61
N GLN A 116 -16.57 -0.06 -5.97
CA GLN A 116 -16.17 1.24 -6.49
C GLN A 116 -14.65 1.41 -6.45
N LYS A 117 -13.97 0.87 -5.43
CA LYS A 117 -12.51 1.00 -5.27
C LYS A 117 -11.72 0.35 -6.40
N TYR A 118 -12.18 -0.81 -6.87
CA TYR A 118 -11.52 -1.62 -7.88
C TYR A 118 -12.27 -1.63 -9.24
N ASP A 119 -13.27 -0.76 -9.40
CA ASP A 119 -14.14 -0.65 -10.58
C ASP A 119 -14.87 -1.95 -11.00
N TRP A 120 -15.19 -2.82 -10.03
CA TRP A 120 -16.00 -4.01 -10.28
C TRP A 120 -17.48 -3.67 -10.44
N LYS A 121 -18.13 -4.23 -11.45
CA LYS A 121 -19.53 -3.87 -11.79
C LYS A 121 -20.55 -4.64 -10.96
N THR A 122 -20.16 -5.79 -10.40
CA THR A 122 -21.05 -6.64 -9.62
C THR A 122 -20.35 -7.22 -8.40
N GLU A 123 -21.12 -7.53 -7.35
CA GLU A 123 -20.58 -8.22 -6.18
C GLU A 123 -20.09 -9.64 -6.55
N THR A 124 -20.73 -10.30 -7.50
CA THR A 124 -20.29 -11.59 -8.04
C THR A 124 -18.87 -11.51 -8.62
N GLU A 125 -18.56 -10.43 -9.35
CA GLU A 125 -17.21 -10.16 -9.85
C GLU A 125 -16.24 -9.86 -8.69
N ALA A 126 -16.63 -8.99 -7.76
CA ALA A 126 -15.82 -8.65 -6.60
C ALA A 126 -15.43 -9.88 -5.77
N ARG A 127 -16.37 -10.80 -5.55
CA ARG A 127 -16.16 -12.05 -4.79
C ARG A 127 -15.23 -13.07 -5.48
N LYS A 128 -14.96 -12.92 -6.78
CA LYS A 128 -13.90 -13.72 -7.44
C LYS A 128 -12.51 -13.26 -7.02
N ASN A 129 -12.37 -12.00 -6.64
CA ASN A 129 -11.10 -11.37 -6.26
C ASN A 129 -10.94 -11.25 -4.74
N VAL A 130 -12.06 -11.19 -3.99
CA VAL A 130 -12.06 -11.00 -2.54
C VAL A 130 -12.75 -12.17 -1.85
N LYS A 131 -11.98 -12.97 -1.12
CA LYS A 131 -12.50 -14.06 -0.29
C LYS A 131 -13.08 -13.51 1.01
N VAL A 132 -14.26 -13.99 1.39
CA VAL A 132 -14.95 -13.56 2.62
C VAL A 132 -14.79 -14.62 3.69
N TYR A 133 -14.35 -14.18 4.88
CA TYR A 133 -14.23 -15.00 6.07
C TYR A 133 -15.20 -14.51 7.15
N ASP A 134 -16.18 -15.33 7.51
CA ASP A 134 -17.21 -15.02 8.50
C ASP A 134 -17.32 -16.13 9.55
N SER A 135 -18.32 -16.07 10.41
CA SER A 135 -18.53 -17.06 11.47
C SER A 135 -18.73 -18.50 10.96
N ASN A 136 -19.09 -18.69 9.69
CA ASN A 136 -19.42 -20.00 9.12
C ASN A 136 -18.19 -20.71 8.55
N ASN A 137 -17.07 -20.00 8.35
CA ASN A 137 -15.84 -20.57 7.77
C ASN A 137 -14.59 -20.24 8.60
N GLY A 138 -14.76 -20.00 9.90
CA GLY A 138 -13.67 -19.78 10.86
C GLY A 138 -13.17 -18.34 10.95
N GLY A 139 -13.73 -17.42 10.16
CA GLY A 139 -13.54 -15.98 10.29
C GLY A 139 -12.07 -15.57 10.17
N TRP A 140 -11.69 -14.58 10.96
CA TRP A 140 -10.35 -14.00 10.89
C TRP A 140 -9.24 -15.01 11.19
N ALA A 141 -9.51 -16.04 11.99
CA ALA A 141 -8.54 -17.07 12.33
C ALA A 141 -8.15 -17.95 11.13
N GLU A 142 -9.06 -18.14 10.16
CA GLU A 142 -8.74 -18.80 8.88
C GLU A 142 -8.17 -17.81 7.86
N LEU A 143 -8.63 -16.55 7.87
CA LEU A 143 -8.09 -15.50 7.01
C LEU A 143 -6.56 -15.33 7.20
N ILE A 144 -6.08 -15.27 8.44
CA ILE A 144 -4.63 -15.10 8.71
C ILE A 144 -3.79 -16.29 8.23
N LYS A 145 -4.39 -17.46 7.98
CA LYS A 145 -3.71 -18.66 7.46
C LYS A 145 -3.68 -18.70 5.94
N ASP A 146 -4.45 -17.84 5.27
CA ASP A 146 -4.56 -17.82 3.81
C ASP A 146 -3.20 -17.50 3.17
N PRO A 147 -2.62 -18.40 2.35
CA PRO A 147 -1.35 -18.15 1.70
C PRO A 147 -1.42 -17.02 0.65
N ALA A 148 -2.62 -16.67 0.16
CA ALA A 148 -2.80 -15.57 -0.77
C ALA A 148 -2.67 -14.19 -0.08
N VAL A 149 -2.77 -14.12 1.24
CA VAL A 149 -2.69 -12.88 2.03
C VAL A 149 -1.27 -12.66 2.54
N GLU A 150 -0.70 -11.48 2.33
CA GLU A 150 0.67 -11.12 2.74
C GLU A 150 0.67 -10.18 3.95
N ALA A 151 -0.30 -9.27 4.02
CA ALA A 151 -0.46 -8.32 5.11
C ALA A 151 -1.89 -8.29 5.66
N ILE A 152 -2.03 -7.93 6.92
CA ILE A 152 -3.30 -7.83 7.64
C ILE A 152 -3.53 -6.39 8.09
N VAL A 153 -4.70 -5.85 7.73
CA VAL A 153 -5.23 -4.61 8.28
C VAL A 153 -6.24 -4.96 9.36
N ILE A 154 -6.04 -4.48 10.59
CA ILE A 154 -6.89 -4.76 11.74
C ILE A 154 -7.71 -3.52 12.08
N ALA A 155 -9.03 -3.64 11.97
CA ALA A 155 -10.00 -2.59 12.30
C ALA A 155 -11.15 -3.18 13.13
N THR A 156 -10.78 -3.89 14.20
CA THR A 156 -11.72 -4.55 15.12
C THR A 156 -11.93 -3.69 16.37
N PRO A 157 -12.84 -4.05 17.31
CA PRO A 157 -12.84 -3.41 18.62
C PRO A 157 -11.46 -3.50 19.29
N LEU A 158 -11.03 -2.42 19.96
CA LEU A 158 -9.67 -2.22 20.49
C LEU A 158 -9.09 -3.43 21.23
N HIS A 159 -9.89 -4.13 22.04
CA HIS A 159 -9.44 -5.28 22.82
C HIS A 159 -9.06 -6.51 21.97
N LEU A 160 -9.51 -6.59 20.72
CA LEU A 160 -9.19 -7.67 19.78
C LEU A 160 -7.93 -7.37 18.94
N HIS A 161 -7.45 -6.13 18.92
CA HIS A 161 -6.26 -5.76 18.14
C HIS A 161 -5.04 -6.59 18.55
N HIS A 162 -4.77 -6.63 19.86
CA HIS A 162 -3.61 -7.35 20.42
C HIS A 162 -3.57 -8.85 20.06
N PRO A 163 -4.61 -9.67 20.35
CA PRO A 163 -4.56 -11.09 20.01
C PRO A 163 -4.51 -11.35 18.50
N ILE A 164 -5.20 -10.56 17.68
CA ILE A 164 -5.20 -10.72 16.22
C ILE A 164 -3.83 -10.35 15.65
N ALA A 165 -3.22 -9.24 16.09
CA ALA A 165 -1.91 -8.79 15.64
C ALA A 165 -0.84 -9.84 15.95
N ILE A 166 -0.83 -10.39 17.17
CA ILE A 166 0.11 -11.46 17.54
C ILE A 166 -0.10 -12.70 16.67
N ALA A 167 -1.34 -13.13 16.47
CA ALA A 167 -1.65 -14.30 15.67
C ALA A 167 -1.23 -14.12 14.20
N ALA A 168 -1.50 -12.96 13.61
CA ALA A 168 -1.09 -12.61 12.25
C ALA A 168 0.43 -12.58 12.10
N MET A 169 1.16 -11.93 13.02
CA MET A 169 2.63 -11.92 13.00
C MET A 169 3.22 -13.32 13.15
N LYS A 170 2.66 -14.15 14.05
CA LYS A 170 3.06 -15.57 14.20
C LYS A 170 2.79 -16.39 12.95
N ALA A 171 1.75 -16.05 12.19
CA ALA A 171 1.45 -16.64 10.89
C ALA A 171 2.32 -16.08 9.74
N GLY A 172 3.31 -15.24 10.05
CA GLY A 172 4.25 -14.67 9.08
C GLY A 172 3.66 -13.52 8.25
N LYS A 173 2.54 -12.92 8.69
CA LYS A 173 1.92 -11.79 7.99
C LYS A 173 2.48 -10.45 8.48
N HIS A 174 2.57 -9.48 7.58
CA HIS A 174 2.75 -8.09 7.98
C HIS A 174 1.47 -7.58 8.65
N VAL A 175 1.59 -6.65 9.61
CA VAL A 175 0.43 -6.15 10.38
C VAL A 175 0.39 -4.62 10.36
N MET A 176 -0.80 -4.10 10.09
CA MET A 176 -1.19 -2.71 10.28
C MET A 176 -2.44 -2.69 11.17
N SER A 177 -2.39 -1.98 12.30
CA SER A 177 -3.39 -2.06 13.36
C SER A 177 -3.63 -0.71 14.04
#